data_AF-A0A7W8G6V2-F1
#
_entry.id   AF-A0A7W8G6V2-F1
#
_cell.length_a   1.000
_cell.length_b   1.000
_cell.length_c   1.000
_cell.angle_alpha   90.00
_cell.angle_beta   90.00
_cell.angle_gamma   90.00
#
_symmetry.space_group_name_H-M   'P 1'
#
loop_
_entity.id
_entity.type
_entity.pdbx_description
1 polymer ?
#
loop_
_entity_poly.entity_id
_entity_poly.type
_entity_poly.pdbx_seq_one_letter_code
_entity_poly.pdbx_strand_id
1 'polypeptide(L)'
;MYRHPFRKSFGLIVLYSIIIIGIFVLQFRNESVVSKNIGLLSISFAQSQNEAGEVSLKNSLQVAFKGISFIADEVNPAQLYLSPEEGFQTKKNLTLLSYEQRNPLSYTFNFTEGVSLTFAVTGTDSSAAFSITASLPPESSGLYLNYKPSSGFSVTEKTRTKLILNSKNLTYAFTASSIDEHAIFLSSKNFVANYVAYNPSIEFSFESIDSDMIIAQKSTYDTNIRSLRSNLVTSVSESIKNNQTLSEKSVIAYVAEMASQGRYTEAVENVPDSFKKGNKRTYLSAPYFNTLTSMYPTLEMYTNNMAEMVANAIESSSLSIFSVNELADYINILPDSSNLRSLLALPSRIFEDESTAAQVKLSQATGVLNTYLRLSSLHSSYADILLPSVEKCLKIIESACVLNDSLLTLTAKDVTISNYLAILTGNSLIRWGDFNNASEYSQAGYAIINSILSLNSLDSITMADVYPILVDNPFYPHNKVLSRTPGGVIWAWTCAPSISYSAQANSATISINFPKNEINYIIVNGIISFSEIEIYGLSFHSDPRFESYNSSGFIYDDTKNALFLKSRHKSETEIVRLTYGQ
;
A
#
# COMPACT_ATOMS: atom_id res chain seq x y z
N MET A 1 -30.16 68.98 49.40
CA MET A 1 -29.98 68.97 47.93
C MET A 1 -29.82 67.52 47.43
N TYR A 2 -30.85 66.69 47.57
CA TYR A 2 -30.83 65.30 47.07
C TYR A 2 -32.27 64.91 46.69
N ARG A 3 -32.62 65.03 45.40
CA ARG A 3 -33.92 64.60 44.86
C ARG A 3 -33.69 63.42 43.90
N HIS A 4 -34.30 62.29 44.24
CA HIS A 4 -34.46 61.04 43.45
C HIS A 4 -33.27 60.06 43.35
N PRO A 5 -32.93 59.33 44.42
CA PRO A 5 -31.95 58.23 44.37
C PRO A 5 -32.38 57.08 43.42
N PHE A 6 -33.68 56.77 43.36
CA PHE A 6 -34.20 55.68 42.51
C PHE A 6 -34.08 55.93 41.01
N ARG A 7 -34.23 57.19 40.54
CA ARG A 7 -34.07 57.52 39.10
C ARG A 7 -32.62 57.41 38.64
N LYS A 8 -31.66 57.75 39.50
CA LYS A 8 -30.22 57.58 39.19
C LYS A 8 -29.82 56.10 39.17
N SER A 9 -30.26 55.29 40.12
CA SER A 9 -29.99 53.84 40.09
C SER A 9 -30.62 53.15 38.87
N PHE A 10 -31.86 53.48 38.51
CA PHE A 10 -32.50 52.89 37.34
C PHE A 10 -31.81 53.31 36.03
N GLY A 11 -31.41 54.58 35.90
CA GLY A 11 -30.65 55.05 34.75
C GLY A 11 -29.28 54.38 34.61
N LEU A 12 -28.58 54.13 35.71
CA LEU A 12 -27.31 53.39 35.72
C LEU A 12 -27.50 51.92 35.33
N ILE A 13 -28.55 51.25 35.82
CA ILE A 13 -28.84 49.85 35.43
C ILE A 13 -29.10 49.75 33.92
N VAL A 14 -29.93 50.64 33.37
CA VAL A 14 -30.21 50.65 31.93
C VAL A 14 -28.96 50.94 31.11
N LEU A 15 -28.13 51.89 31.54
CA LEU A 15 -26.86 52.20 30.87
C LEU A 15 -25.90 51.00 30.91
N TYR A 16 -25.75 50.35 32.06
CA TYR A 16 -24.90 49.16 32.17
C TYR A 16 -25.45 47.98 31.36
N SER A 17 -26.76 47.77 31.32
CA SER A 17 -27.36 46.76 30.45
C SER A 17 -27.09 47.04 28.97
N ILE A 18 -27.19 48.30 28.52
CA ILE A 18 -26.86 48.69 27.14
C ILE A 18 -25.37 48.48 26.84
N ILE A 19 -24.48 48.84 27.77
CA ILE A 19 -23.03 48.63 27.61
C ILE A 19 -22.70 47.13 27.54
N ILE A 20 -23.27 46.32 28.42
CA ILE A 20 -23.06 44.86 28.42
C ILE A 20 -23.58 44.24 27.13
N ILE A 21 -24.80 44.60 26.71
CA ILE A 21 -25.37 44.14 25.43
C ILE A 21 -24.51 44.62 24.25
N GLY A 22 -24.01 45.86 24.28
CA GLY A 22 -23.14 46.42 23.25
C GLY A 22 -21.80 45.68 23.14
N ILE A 23 -21.18 45.33 24.27
CA ILE A 23 -19.95 44.51 24.30
C ILE A 23 -20.23 43.11 23.77
N PHE A 24 -21.34 42.47 24.17
CA PHE A 24 -21.75 41.16 23.65
C PHE A 24 -21.97 41.21 22.13
N VAL A 25 -22.72 42.19 21.63
CA VAL A 25 -22.97 42.32 20.18
C VAL A 25 -21.66 42.54 19.42
N LEU A 26 -20.70 43.30 19.95
CA LEU A 26 -19.39 43.49 19.33
C LEU A 26 -18.52 42.23 19.35
N GLN A 27 -18.51 41.46 20.45
CA GLN A 27 -17.73 40.22 20.55
C GLN A 27 -18.25 39.11 19.62
N PHE A 28 -19.56 39.02 19.40
CA PHE A 28 -20.16 37.92 18.62
C PHE A 28 -20.43 38.27 17.14
N ARG A 29 -20.22 39.51 16.69
CA ARG A 29 -20.51 39.90 15.28
C ARG A 29 -19.52 39.35 14.25
N ASN A 30 -18.31 39.00 14.67
CA ASN A 30 -17.22 38.63 13.76
C ASN A 30 -17.02 37.12 13.62
N GLU A 31 -17.78 36.31 14.35
CA GLU A 31 -17.67 34.86 14.34
C GLU A 31 -18.90 34.24 13.66
N SER A 32 -18.66 33.37 12.68
CA SER A 32 -19.71 32.64 11.99
C SER A 32 -19.41 31.15 11.99
N VAL A 33 -20.44 30.34 12.26
CA VAL A 33 -20.34 28.88 12.17
C VAL A 33 -20.75 28.47 10.76
N VAL A 34 -19.84 27.79 10.06
CA VAL A 34 -20.07 27.17 8.77
C VAL A 34 -20.53 25.74 9.01
N SER A 35 -21.67 25.36 8.43
CA SER A 35 -22.15 23.98 8.42
C SER A 35 -22.32 23.49 6.99
N LYS A 36 -21.83 22.28 6.72
CA LYS A 36 -21.85 21.60 5.44
C LYS A 36 -22.40 20.19 5.62
N ASN A 37 -23.21 19.71 4.69
CA ASN A 37 -23.76 18.36 4.72
C ASN A 37 -23.52 17.63 3.39
N ILE A 38 -23.23 16.33 3.48
CA ILE A 38 -23.19 15.38 2.36
C ILE A 38 -24.04 14.17 2.76
N GLY A 39 -25.30 14.14 2.32
CA GLY A 39 -26.26 13.14 2.81
C GLY A 39 -26.38 13.18 4.34
N LEU A 40 -25.98 12.09 5.00
CA LEU A 40 -25.98 11.95 6.46
C LEU A 40 -24.70 12.42 7.16
N LEU A 41 -23.67 12.82 6.39
CA LEU A 41 -22.45 13.43 6.93
C LEU A 41 -22.72 14.91 7.19
N SER A 42 -22.52 15.33 8.44
CA SER A 42 -22.61 16.72 8.84
C SER A 42 -21.26 17.22 9.34
N ILE A 43 -20.84 18.38 8.86
CA ILE A 43 -19.59 19.01 9.24
C ILE A 43 -19.86 20.44 9.69
N SER A 44 -19.29 20.84 10.83
CA SER A 44 -19.37 22.19 11.35
C SER A 44 -18.03 22.70 11.83
N PHE A 45 -17.70 23.95 11.53
CA PHE A 45 -16.51 24.65 12.02
C PHE A 45 -16.78 26.17 12.06
N ALA A 46 -16.01 26.93 12.84
CA ALA A 46 -16.17 28.37 12.96
C ALA A 46 -15.09 29.11 12.16
N GLN A 47 -15.46 30.29 11.66
CA GLN A 47 -14.56 31.23 11.01
C GLN A 47 -14.74 32.61 11.62
N SER A 48 -13.65 33.36 11.72
CA SER A 48 -13.62 34.75 12.14
C SER A 48 -13.25 35.63 10.96
N GLN A 49 -13.87 36.80 10.85
CA GLN A 49 -13.51 37.82 9.87
C GLN A 49 -12.86 39.01 10.56
N ASN A 50 -11.68 39.39 10.07
CA ASN A 50 -10.89 40.50 10.59
C ASN A 50 -11.44 41.83 10.04
N GLU A 51 -11.11 42.98 10.64
CA GLU A 51 -11.56 44.30 10.16
C GLU A 51 -11.14 44.61 8.70
N ALA A 52 -10.10 43.93 8.19
CA ALA A 52 -9.63 43.99 6.81
C ALA A 52 -10.40 43.06 5.83
N GLY A 53 -11.38 42.29 6.31
CA GLY A 53 -12.19 41.35 5.51
C GLY A 53 -11.56 39.97 5.31
N GLU A 54 -10.33 39.74 5.79
CA GLU A 54 -9.67 38.42 5.77
C GLU A 54 -10.38 37.42 6.68
N VAL A 55 -10.59 36.21 6.17
CA VAL A 55 -11.28 35.12 6.88
C VAL A 55 -10.23 34.15 7.44
N SER A 56 -10.22 33.96 8.76
CA SER A 56 -9.40 32.95 9.44
C SER A 56 -10.30 31.88 10.06
N LEU A 57 -9.93 30.61 9.96
CA LEU A 57 -10.66 29.52 10.62
C LEU A 57 -10.31 29.46 12.10
N LYS A 58 -11.29 29.13 12.93
CA LYS A 58 -11.07 28.74 14.32
C LYS A 58 -10.90 27.23 14.42
N ASN A 59 -10.15 26.79 15.42
CA ASN A 59 -10.01 25.38 15.74
C ASN A 59 -11.27 24.88 16.45
N SER A 60 -12.33 24.56 15.70
CA SER A 60 -13.62 24.14 16.24
C SER A 60 -14.33 23.13 15.32
N LEU A 61 -13.56 22.22 14.73
CA LEU A 61 -14.07 21.23 13.79
C LEU A 61 -14.88 20.17 14.53
N GLN A 62 -16.10 19.94 14.04
CA GLN A 62 -16.92 18.80 14.43
C GLN A 62 -17.46 18.13 13.17
N VAL A 63 -17.32 16.81 13.11
CA VAL A 63 -17.81 15.98 12.02
C VAL A 63 -18.70 14.89 12.60
N ALA A 64 -19.95 14.77 12.16
CA ALA A 64 -20.90 13.80 12.64
C ALA A 64 -21.44 12.94 11.51
N PHE A 65 -21.51 11.63 11.75
CA PHE A 65 -22.08 10.68 10.81
C PHE A 65 -22.73 9.53 11.57
N LYS A 66 -24.02 9.26 11.30
CA LYS A 66 -24.77 8.09 11.77
C LYS A 66 -24.48 7.64 13.22
N GLY A 67 -24.52 8.58 14.17
CA GLY A 67 -24.40 8.26 15.59
C GLY A 67 -23.00 8.29 16.16
N ILE A 68 -21.98 8.67 15.39
CA ILE A 68 -20.64 9.00 15.90
C ILE A 68 -20.28 10.44 15.51
N SER A 69 -19.57 11.15 16.38
CA SER A 69 -19.04 12.49 16.13
C SER A 69 -17.56 12.54 16.42
N PHE A 70 -16.80 13.23 15.57
CA PHE A 70 -15.38 13.49 15.70
C PHE A 70 -15.16 14.97 15.95
N ILE A 71 -14.23 15.29 16.86
CA ILE A 71 -14.05 16.64 17.37
C ILE A 71 -12.56 16.98 17.34
N ALA A 72 -12.24 18.14 16.76
CA ALA A 72 -10.95 18.78 16.85
C ALA A 72 -11.18 20.27 17.14
N ASP A 73 -11.15 20.64 18.42
CA ASP A 73 -11.38 22.01 18.88
C ASP A 73 -10.27 22.52 19.81
N GLU A 74 -10.39 23.75 20.31
CA GLU A 74 -9.39 24.33 21.24
C GLU A 74 -9.25 23.55 22.55
N VAL A 75 -10.32 22.86 23.00
CA VAL A 75 -10.33 22.06 24.23
C VAL A 75 -9.80 20.65 23.97
N ASN A 76 -10.13 20.10 22.81
CA ASN A 76 -9.88 18.74 22.36
C ASN A 76 -9.16 18.77 21.00
N PRO A 77 -7.93 19.32 20.91
CA PRO A 77 -7.25 19.48 19.64
C PRO A 77 -6.88 18.12 19.05
N ALA A 78 -6.84 18.03 17.73
CA ALA A 78 -6.18 16.93 17.05
C ALA A 78 -4.68 16.96 17.42
N GLN A 79 -4.09 15.79 17.63
CA GLN A 79 -2.76 15.70 18.25
C GLN A 79 -1.81 14.86 17.41
N LEU A 80 -0.75 15.49 16.90
CA LEU A 80 0.30 14.84 16.13
C LEU A 80 1.36 14.27 17.07
N TYR A 81 1.76 13.03 16.83
CA TYR A 81 2.85 12.36 17.53
C TYR A 81 4.04 12.22 16.59
N LEU A 82 5.17 12.77 17.01
CA LEU A 82 6.44 12.69 16.29
C LEU A 82 7.29 11.55 16.86
N SER A 83 8.02 10.86 15.99
CA SER A 83 9.02 9.86 16.38
C SER A 83 10.42 10.45 16.19
N PRO A 84 10.99 11.16 17.18
CA PRO A 84 12.38 11.58 17.09
C PRO A 84 13.31 10.38 17.23
N GLU A 85 14.52 10.51 16.64
CA GLU A 85 15.59 9.50 16.65
C GLU A 85 16.05 9.09 18.07
N GLU A 86 15.68 9.82 19.13
CA GLU A 86 16.11 9.60 20.52
C GLU A 86 15.02 9.03 21.46
N GLY A 87 13.96 8.41 20.92
CA GLY A 87 13.06 7.56 21.73
C GLY A 87 12.04 8.28 22.63
N PHE A 88 11.95 9.61 22.60
CA PHE A 88 10.91 10.38 23.31
C PHE A 88 9.79 10.82 22.36
N GLN A 89 8.56 10.30 22.51
CA GLN A 89 7.42 10.78 21.72
C GLN A 89 7.11 12.24 22.04
N THR A 90 7.25 13.13 21.05
CA THR A 90 6.86 14.54 21.19
C THR A 90 5.45 14.72 20.65
N LYS A 91 4.58 15.34 21.45
CA LYS A 91 3.18 15.58 21.12
C LYS A 91 2.97 17.04 20.75
N LYS A 92 2.35 17.30 19.59
CA LYS A 92 1.96 18.64 19.15
C LYS A 92 0.45 18.75 18.97
N ASN A 93 -0.14 19.79 19.55
CA ASN A 93 -1.53 20.13 19.28
C ASN A 93 -1.63 20.82 17.92
N LEU A 94 -2.59 20.38 17.11
CA LEU A 94 -2.82 20.90 15.79
C LEU A 94 -3.93 21.96 15.81
N THR A 95 -3.79 22.95 14.93
CA THR A 95 -4.79 23.99 14.71
C THR A 95 -5.28 23.95 13.26
N LEU A 96 -6.58 24.10 13.07
CA LEU A 96 -7.22 24.12 11.75
C LEU A 96 -6.81 25.37 10.98
N LEU A 97 -6.32 25.20 9.75
CA LEU A 97 -5.85 26.27 8.88
C LEU A 97 -6.79 26.55 7.71
N SER A 98 -7.21 25.51 6.99
CA SER A 98 -8.05 25.64 5.81
C SER A 98 -8.90 24.39 5.59
N TYR A 99 -9.88 24.50 4.69
CA TYR A 99 -10.65 23.36 4.20
C TYR A 99 -10.82 23.45 2.69
N GLU A 100 -10.99 22.31 2.04
CA GLU A 100 -11.26 22.20 0.62
C GLU A 100 -12.24 21.06 0.33
N GLN A 101 -12.98 21.20 -0.77
CA GLN A 101 -13.87 20.17 -1.29
C GLN A 101 -13.48 19.87 -2.73
N ARG A 102 -12.61 18.88 -2.95
CA ARG A 102 -12.21 18.46 -4.30
C ARG A 102 -13.20 17.48 -4.92
N ASN A 103 -13.87 16.68 -4.10
CA ASN A 103 -14.87 15.70 -4.50
C ASN A 103 -16.22 16.06 -3.85
N PRO A 104 -17.35 15.98 -4.57
CA PRO A 104 -18.68 16.19 -3.99
C PRO A 104 -18.98 15.36 -2.73
N LEU A 105 -18.34 14.20 -2.57
CA LEU A 105 -18.56 13.25 -1.48
C LEU A 105 -17.51 13.31 -0.35
N SER A 106 -16.59 14.28 -0.36
CA SER A 106 -15.59 14.42 0.71
C SER A 106 -15.21 15.86 1.02
N TYR A 107 -14.77 16.11 2.25
CA TYR A 107 -14.13 17.37 2.65
C TYR A 107 -12.76 17.09 3.26
N THR A 108 -11.78 17.88 2.87
CA THR A 108 -10.42 17.82 3.42
C THR A 108 -10.16 19.06 4.27
N PHE A 109 -9.66 18.85 5.49
CA PHE A 109 -9.30 19.88 6.45
C PHE A 109 -7.79 19.85 6.68
N ASN A 110 -7.14 20.98 6.43
CA ASN A 110 -5.70 21.13 6.60
C ASN A 110 -5.40 21.76 7.96
N PHE A 111 -4.48 21.15 8.67
CA PHE A 111 -4.02 21.56 9.99
C PHE A 111 -2.55 22.00 9.93
N THR A 112 -2.07 22.62 11.00
CA THR A 112 -0.64 22.89 11.20
C THR A 112 0.22 21.64 11.09
N GLU A 113 1.53 21.82 10.88
CA GLU A 113 2.52 20.72 10.76
C GLU A 113 2.31 19.83 9.52
N GLY A 114 1.63 20.34 8.49
CA GLY A 114 1.43 19.61 7.23
C GLY A 114 0.49 18.41 7.33
N VAL A 115 -0.39 18.39 8.33
CA VAL A 115 -1.37 17.33 8.54
C VAL A 115 -2.67 17.68 7.84
N SER A 116 -3.27 16.72 7.13
CA SER A 116 -4.60 16.88 6.55
C SER A 116 -5.53 15.73 6.95
N LEU A 117 -6.77 16.04 7.29
CA LEU A 117 -7.83 15.05 7.56
C LEU A 117 -8.91 15.14 6.48
N THR A 118 -9.15 14.04 5.78
CA THR A 118 -10.22 13.92 4.80
C THR A 118 -11.35 13.08 5.36
N PHE A 119 -12.56 13.62 5.32
CA PHE A 119 -13.79 12.96 5.72
C PHE A 119 -14.60 12.68 4.45
N ALA A 120 -14.88 11.42 4.18
CA ALA A 120 -15.55 10.99 2.95
C ALA A 120 -16.73 10.06 3.24
N VAL A 121 -17.70 10.07 2.32
CA VAL A 121 -18.80 9.10 2.29
C VAL A 121 -18.89 8.42 0.94
N THR A 122 -19.40 7.19 0.90
CA THR A 122 -19.60 6.46 -0.37
C THR A 122 -20.80 6.94 -1.17
N GLY A 123 -21.75 7.63 -0.53
CA GLY A 123 -22.98 8.14 -1.15
C GLY A 123 -23.77 9.04 -0.21
N THR A 124 -24.97 9.44 -0.64
CA THR A 124 -25.85 10.33 0.14
C THR A 124 -27.05 9.61 0.77
N ASP A 125 -27.17 8.30 0.55
CA ASP A 125 -28.28 7.47 1.03
C ASP A 125 -28.04 6.92 2.45
N SER A 126 -29.02 6.16 2.95
CA SER A 126 -28.96 5.52 4.27
C SER A 126 -28.00 4.33 4.33
N SER A 127 -27.52 3.80 3.21
CA SER A 127 -26.52 2.72 3.13
C SER A 127 -25.08 3.23 3.13
N ALA A 128 -24.87 4.53 2.89
CA ALA A 128 -23.56 5.15 2.79
C ALA A 128 -22.62 4.76 3.94
N ALA A 129 -21.38 4.43 3.60
CA ALA A 129 -20.28 4.26 4.53
C ALA A 129 -19.53 5.57 4.71
N PHE A 130 -18.76 5.68 5.78
CA PHE A 130 -17.97 6.86 6.12
C PHE A 130 -16.52 6.49 6.40
N SER A 131 -15.59 7.33 5.97
CA SER A 131 -14.17 7.15 6.25
C SER A 131 -13.50 8.45 6.70
N ILE A 132 -12.42 8.28 7.45
CA ILE A 132 -11.49 9.34 7.86
C ILE A 132 -10.11 8.93 7.39
N THR A 133 -9.46 9.78 6.60
CA THR A 133 -8.13 9.54 6.06
C THR A 133 -7.20 10.66 6.50
N ALA A 134 -6.07 10.31 7.13
CA ALA A 134 -5.04 11.26 7.53
C ALA A 134 -3.88 11.26 6.52
N SER A 135 -3.47 12.44 6.08
CA SER A 135 -2.17 12.67 5.44
C SER A 135 -1.22 13.22 6.50
N LEU A 136 -0.13 12.50 6.77
CA LEU A 136 0.78 12.80 7.88
C LEU A 136 2.21 13.09 7.35
N PRO A 137 2.97 13.97 8.00
CA PRO A 137 4.36 14.22 7.62
C PRO A 137 5.25 12.99 7.91
N PRO A 138 6.36 12.80 7.16
CA PRO A 138 7.20 11.60 7.25
C PRO A 138 7.78 11.29 8.64
N GLU A 139 8.00 12.32 9.46
CA GLU A 139 8.59 12.22 10.80
C GLU A 139 7.59 11.85 11.90
N SER A 140 6.32 11.61 11.53
CA SER A 140 5.24 11.30 12.47
C SER A 140 5.03 9.80 12.67
N SER A 141 4.68 9.42 13.90
CA SER A 141 4.18 8.09 14.22
C SER A 141 2.67 7.97 13.99
N GLY A 142 1.93 9.06 14.17
CA GLY A 142 0.49 9.08 13.97
C GLY A 142 -0.22 10.31 14.52
N LEU A 143 -1.55 10.25 14.48
CA LEU A 143 -2.46 11.33 14.82
C LEU A 143 -3.59 10.80 15.71
N TYR A 144 -3.88 11.53 16.79
CA TYR A 144 -5.06 11.33 17.61
C TYR A 144 -6.17 12.31 17.25
N LEU A 145 -7.39 11.79 17.11
CA LEU A 145 -8.62 12.55 16.86
C LEU A 145 -9.70 12.13 17.85
N ASN A 146 -10.31 13.08 18.55
CA ASN A 146 -11.32 12.76 19.55
C ASN A 146 -12.63 12.32 18.88
N TYR A 147 -13.32 11.36 19.50
CA TYR A 147 -14.64 10.92 19.07
C TYR A 147 -15.61 10.77 20.25
N LYS A 148 -16.90 10.86 19.93
CA LYS A 148 -17.99 10.69 20.88
C LYS A 148 -19.18 9.99 20.20
N PRO A 149 -19.69 8.88 20.77
CA PRO A 149 -20.99 8.34 20.39
C PRO A 149 -22.12 9.35 20.66
N SER A 150 -23.03 9.48 19.71
CA SER A 150 -24.20 10.35 19.83
C SER A 150 -25.23 9.75 20.79
N SER A 151 -26.07 10.60 21.38
CA SER A 151 -27.19 10.16 22.21
C SER A 151 -28.11 9.22 21.43
N GLY A 152 -28.39 8.04 21.98
CA GLY A 152 -29.21 7.01 21.34
C GLY A 152 -28.45 5.87 20.67
N PHE A 153 -27.11 5.94 20.66
CA PHE A 153 -26.24 4.83 20.31
C PHE A 153 -25.51 4.32 21.56
N SER A 154 -25.45 3.00 21.73
CA SER A 154 -24.67 2.34 22.76
C SER A 154 -23.51 1.58 22.13
N VAL A 155 -22.34 1.66 22.76
CA VAL A 155 -21.20 0.81 22.40
C VAL A 155 -21.44 -0.59 22.94
N THR A 156 -21.57 -1.58 22.05
CA THR A 156 -21.83 -2.98 22.45
C THR A 156 -20.57 -3.85 22.42
N GLU A 157 -19.60 -3.51 21.58
CA GLU A 157 -18.30 -4.17 21.50
C GLU A 157 -17.23 -3.10 21.29
N LYS A 158 -16.10 -3.26 21.97
CA LYS A 158 -14.93 -2.40 21.78
C LYS A 158 -13.67 -3.22 21.95
N THR A 159 -12.87 -3.28 20.91
CA THR A 159 -11.51 -3.80 20.92
C THR A 159 -10.53 -2.66 20.64
N ARG A 160 -9.23 -2.97 20.54
CA ARG A 160 -8.21 -1.98 20.20
C ARG A 160 -8.37 -1.39 18.81
N THR A 161 -9.05 -2.05 17.89
CA THR A 161 -9.13 -1.65 16.47
C THR A 161 -10.56 -1.59 15.94
N LYS A 162 -11.55 -2.05 16.72
CA LYS A 162 -12.95 -2.14 16.34
C LYS A 162 -13.86 -1.61 17.43
N LEU A 163 -14.90 -0.88 17.04
CA LEU A 163 -15.96 -0.37 17.92
C LEU A 163 -17.31 -0.65 17.25
N ILE A 164 -18.19 -1.38 17.92
CA ILE A 164 -19.56 -1.62 17.45
C ILE A 164 -20.51 -0.65 18.16
N LEU A 165 -21.21 0.15 17.36
CA LEU A 165 -22.22 1.09 17.78
C LEU A 165 -23.60 0.55 17.40
N ASN A 166 -24.45 0.36 18.41
CA ASN A 166 -25.80 -0.15 18.23
C ASN A 166 -26.84 0.91 18.58
N SER A 167 -27.91 0.95 17.80
CA SER A 167 -29.15 1.70 18.03
C SER A 167 -30.32 0.74 17.80
N LYS A 168 -31.54 1.10 18.20
CA LYS A 168 -32.71 0.18 18.28
C LYS A 168 -32.84 -0.79 17.09
N ASN A 169 -32.57 -0.34 15.86
CA ASN A 169 -32.66 -1.15 14.64
C ASN A 169 -31.40 -1.12 13.76
N LEU A 170 -30.31 -0.47 14.20
CA LEU A 170 -29.14 -0.22 13.35
C LEU A 170 -27.88 -0.51 14.13
N THR A 171 -27.04 -1.38 13.59
CA THR A 171 -25.71 -1.65 14.13
C THR A 171 -24.67 -1.20 13.12
N TYR A 172 -23.58 -0.60 13.59
CA TYR A 172 -22.48 -0.12 12.77
C TYR A 172 -21.15 -0.56 13.37
N ALA A 173 -20.20 -0.88 12.51
CA ALA A 173 -18.83 -1.18 12.87
C ALA A 173 -17.93 0.01 12.50
N PHE A 174 -17.20 0.51 13.49
CA PHE A 174 -16.12 1.47 13.31
C PHE A 174 -14.78 0.74 13.44
N THR A 175 -13.87 0.92 12.48
CA THR A 175 -12.52 0.34 12.50
C THR A 175 -11.47 1.42 12.33
N ALA A 176 -10.36 1.33 13.05
CA ALA A 176 -9.23 2.28 12.98
C ALA A 176 -7.90 1.60 13.35
N SER A 177 -6.79 2.34 13.17
CA SER A 177 -5.44 1.92 13.60
C SER A 177 -5.40 1.55 15.08
N SER A 178 -5.92 2.43 15.94
CA SER A 178 -6.28 2.09 17.31
C SER A 178 -7.45 2.93 17.80
N ILE A 179 -8.22 2.41 18.75
CA ILE A 179 -9.40 3.07 19.34
C ILE A 179 -9.26 3.06 20.86
N ASP A 180 -9.07 4.25 21.42
CA ASP A 180 -9.02 4.49 22.86
C ASP A 180 -10.37 4.97 23.40
N GLU A 181 -10.45 5.32 24.69
CA GLU A 181 -11.68 5.71 25.38
C GLU A 181 -12.41 6.88 24.72
N HIS A 182 -11.66 7.92 24.32
CA HIS A 182 -12.22 9.17 23.80
C HIS A 182 -11.59 9.60 22.47
N ALA A 183 -10.65 8.83 21.93
CA ALA A 183 -9.93 9.19 20.72
C ALA A 183 -9.63 7.98 19.84
N ILE A 184 -9.51 8.23 18.55
CA ILE A 184 -8.99 7.28 17.56
C ILE A 184 -7.54 7.65 17.26
N PHE A 185 -6.72 6.65 17.00
CA PHE A 185 -5.35 6.83 16.53
C PHE A 185 -5.25 6.38 15.07
N LEU A 186 -4.67 7.24 14.24
CA LEU A 186 -4.33 6.98 12.83
C LEU A 186 -2.81 6.98 12.72
N SER A 187 -2.20 5.83 12.43
CA SER A 187 -0.74 5.69 12.36
C SER A 187 -0.22 6.00 10.96
N SER A 188 1.08 6.28 10.84
CA SER A 188 1.71 6.46 9.51
C SER A 188 1.64 5.22 8.61
N LYS A 189 1.52 4.01 9.19
CA LYS A 189 1.33 2.75 8.44
C LYS A 189 -0.13 2.45 8.13
N ASN A 190 -1.05 3.05 8.87
CA ASN A 190 -2.47 2.83 8.70
C ASN A 190 -3.23 4.08 9.16
N PHE A 191 -3.41 4.97 8.21
CA PHE A 191 -3.90 6.32 8.40
C PHE A 191 -5.40 6.47 8.06
N VAL A 192 -6.13 5.35 8.00
CA VAL A 192 -7.56 5.31 7.64
C VAL A 192 -8.39 4.73 8.78
N ALA A 193 -9.57 5.29 8.99
CA ALA A 193 -10.64 4.70 9.79
C ALA A 193 -11.94 4.61 8.97
N ASN A 194 -12.72 3.55 9.18
CA ASN A 194 -13.95 3.27 8.42
C ASN A 194 -15.14 3.07 9.37
N TYR A 195 -16.32 3.52 8.96
CA TYR A 195 -17.58 3.33 9.64
C TYR A 195 -18.64 2.80 8.69
N VAL A 196 -19.10 1.58 8.94
CA VAL A 196 -19.98 0.83 8.04
C VAL A 196 -21.15 0.21 8.79
N ALA A 197 -22.26 -0.06 8.11
CA ALA A 197 -23.35 -0.86 8.68
C ALA A 197 -22.82 -2.27 9.01
N TYR A 198 -23.27 -2.83 10.13
CA TYR A 198 -22.84 -4.13 10.64
C TYR A 198 -24.06 -5.01 10.93
N ASN A 199 -24.05 -6.23 10.42
CA ASN A 199 -25.06 -7.23 10.76
C ASN A 199 -24.35 -8.47 11.31
N PRO A 200 -24.42 -8.74 12.62
CA PRO A 200 -23.76 -9.90 13.23
C PRO A 200 -24.40 -11.25 12.85
N SER A 201 -25.57 -11.25 12.21
CA SER A 201 -26.34 -12.46 11.89
C SER A 201 -26.17 -12.95 10.45
N ILE A 202 -25.45 -12.21 9.61
CA ILE A 202 -25.11 -12.61 8.25
C ILE A 202 -23.62 -12.86 8.22
N GLU A 203 -23.21 -14.13 8.30
CA GLU A 203 -21.86 -14.51 7.88
C GLU A 203 -21.77 -14.26 6.38
N PHE A 204 -20.78 -13.48 5.97
CA PHE A 204 -20.51 -13.27 4.56
C PHE A 204 -20.14 -14.61 3.93
N SER A 205 -20.67 -14.87 2.73
CA SER A 205 -20.09 -15.87 1.83
C SER A 205 -19.83 -15.27 0.46
N PHE A 206 -18.89 -15.84 -0.29
CA PHE A 206 -18.57 -15.31 -1.61
C PHE A 206 -19.77 -15.34 -2.57
N GLU A 207 -20.65 -16.34 -2.43
CA GLU A 207 -21.89 -16.43 -3.23
C GLU A 207 -22.91 -15.33 -2.91
N SER A 208 -22.74 -14.61 -1.80
CA SER A 208 -23.64 -13.50 -1.42
C SER A 208 -23.37 -12.21 -2.20
N ILE A 209 -22.30 -12.14 -2.98
CA ILE A 209 -21.98 -10.97 -3.80
C ILE A 209 -22.88 -10.95 -5.02
N ASP A 210 -23.65 -9.88 -5.14
CA ASP A 210 -24.46 -9.62 -6.33
C ASP A 210 -23.57 -9.06 -7.45
N SER A 211 -23.62 -9.69 -8.63
CA SER A 211 -22.87 -9.26 -9.82
C SER A 211 -23.22 -7.86 -10.30
N ASP A 212 -24.40 -7.35 -9.93
CA ASP A 212 -24.85 -6.00 -10.28
C ASP A 212 -24.24 -4.92 -9.37
N MET A 213 -23.60 -5.30 -8.26
CA MET A 213 -22.89 -4.35 -7.40
C MET A 213 -21.72 -3.71 -8.16
N ILE A 214 -21.72 -2.38 -8.28
CA ILE A 214 -20.67 -1.62 -8.99
C ILE A 214 -19.27 -1.98 -8.49
N ILE A 215 -19.10 -2.21 -7.18
CA ILE A 215 -17.82 -2.60 -6.59
C ILE A 215 -17.35 -3.99 -7.02
N ALA A 216 -18.26 -4.92 -7.36
CA ALA A 216 -17.93 -6.27 -7.80
C ALA A 216 -17.61 -6.34 -9.31
N GLN A 217 -17.77 -5.24 -10.05
CA GLN A 217 -17.58 -5.21 -11.49
C GLN A 217 -16.11 -5.05 -11.90
N LYS A 218 -15.70 -5.85 -12.88
CA LYS A 218 -14.38 -5.75 -13.52
C LYS A 218 -14.16 -4.40 -14.21
N SER A 219 -15.19 -3.80 -14.80
CA SER A 219 -15.12 -2.48 -15.45
C SER A 219 -14.72 -1.36 -14.48
N THR A 220 -15.28 -1.39 -13.26
CA THR A 220 -14.93 -0.51 -12.15
C THR A 220 -13.49 -0.75 -11.72
N TYR A 221 -13.10 -2.01 -11.56
CA TYR A 221 -11.73 -2.41 -11.24
C TYR A 221 -10.73 -1.87 -12.28
N ASP A 222 -10.94 -2.15 -13.56
CA ASP A 222 -10.05 -1.71 -14.64
C ASP A 222 -9.91 -0.16 -14.67
N THR A 223 -10.98 0.56 -14.32
CA THR A 223 -10.99 2.03 -14.25
C THR A 223 -10.21 2.56 -13.04
N ASN A 224 -10.36 1.92 -11.89
CA ASN A 224 -9.60 2.25 -10.70
C ASN A 224 -8.11 1.94 -10.87
N ILE A 225 -7.75 0.82 -11.52
CA ILE A 225 -6.36 0.49 -11.84
C ILE A 225 -5.75 1.51 -12.80
N ARG A 226 -6.48 1.91 -13.86
CA ARG A 226 -6.02 2.99 -14.77
C ARG A 226 -5.75 4.30 -14.02
N SER A 227 -6.64 4.66 -13.10
CA SER A 227 -6.50 5.86 -12.27
C SER A 227 -5.29 5.76 -11.33
N LEU A 228 -5.09 4.61 -10.69
CA LEU A 228 -3.92 4.34 -9.83
C LEU A 228 -2.61 4.48 -10.60
N ARG A 229 -2.52 3.90 -11.80
CA ARG A 229 -1.32 4.00 -12.67
C ARG A 229 -1.02 5.45 -13.05
N SER A 230 -2.04 6.23 -13.42
CA SER A 230 -1.90 7.66 -13.72
C SER A 230 -1.47 8.49 -12.51
N ASN A 231 -2.06 8.21 -11.34
CA ASN A 231 -1.76 8.91 -10.09
C ASN A 231 -0.34 8.62 -9.60
N LEU A 232 0.14 7.38 -9.74
CA LEU A 232 1.52 7.00 -9.45
C LEU A 232 2.50 7.83 -10.28
N VAL A 233 2.32 7.88 -11.61
CA VAL A 233 3.19 8.64 -12.51
C VAL A 233 3.18 10.13 -12.16
N THR A 234 1.99 10.68 -11.93
CA THR A 234 1.81 12.11 -11.59
C THR A 234 2.51 12.44 -10.29
N SER A 235 2.24 11.67 -9.23
CA SER A 235 2.80 11.90 -7.90
C SER A 235 4.33 11.79 -7.88
N VAL A 236 4.91 10.76 -8.50
CA VAL A 236 6.37 10.62 -8.56
C VAL A 236 7.01 11.73 -9.40
N SER A 237 6.38 12.12 -10.52
CA SER A 237 6.85 13.24 -11.35
C SER A 237 6.85 14.56 -10.59
N GLU A 238 5.83 14.81 -9.76
CA GLU A 238 5.77 15.99 -8.88
C GLU A 238 6.86 15.94 -7.81
N SER A 239 7.10 14.78 -7.18
CA SER A 239 8.19 14.61 -6.23
C SER A 239 9.57 14.86 -6.86
N ILE A 240 9.79 14.40 -8.10
CA ILE A 240 11.01 14.69 -8.87
C ILE A 240 11.15 16.20 -9.11
N LYS A 241 10.10 16.86 -9.63
CA LYS A 241 10.12 18.31 -9.93
C LYS A 241 10.38 19.17 -8.70
N ASN A 242 9.83 18.75 -7.55
CA ASN A 242 9.95 19.47 -6.29
C ASN A 242 11.19 19.05 -5.46
N ASN A 243 12.11 18.25 -6.02
CA ASN A 243 13.31 17.74 -5.35
C ASN A 243 13.01 17.05 -4.01
N GLN A 244 11.88 16.34 -3.92
CA GLN A 244 11.52 15.57 -2.74
C GLN A 244 12.30 14.25 -2.66
N THR A 245 12.39 13.67 -1.46
CA THR A 245 13.04 12.37 -1.27
C THR A 245 12.21 11.27 -1.92
N LEU A 246 12.83 10.49 -2.80
CA LEU A 246 12.20 9.36 -3.50
C LEU A 246 12.56 8.04 -2.82
N SER A 247 11.57 7.15 -2.65
CA SER A 247 11.83 5.76 -2.28
C SER A 247 12.20 4.94 -3.51
N GLU A 248 13.04 3.91 -3.35
CA GLU A 248 13.45 3.05 -4.46
C GLU A 248 12.24 2.38 -5.14
N LYS A 249 11.26 1.92 -4.36
CA LYS A 249 10.02 1.35 -4.87
C LYS A 249 9.21 2.32 -5.73
N SER A 250 9.14 3.60 -5.34
CA SER A 250 8.45 4.62 -6.13
C SER A 250 9.13 4.84 -7.48
N VAL A 251 10.47 4.86 -7.49
CA VAL A 251 11.24 5.03 -8.72
C VAL A 251 11.07 3.83 -9.65
N ILE A 252 11.18 2.59 -9.16
CA ILE A 252 11.02 1.41 -10.03
C ILE A 252 9.61 1.28 -10.58
N ALA A 253 8.57 1.59 -9.78
CA ALA A 253 7.19 1.56 -10.25
C ALA A 253 6.94 2.66 -11.30
N TYR A 254 7.50 3.86 -11.10
CA TYR A 254 7.46 4.96 -12.07
C TYR A 254 8.15 4.59 -13.40
N VAL A 255 9.38 4.08 -13.35
CA VAL A 255 10.14 3.72 -14.56
C VAL A 255 9.43 2.58 -15.30
N ALA A 256 8.96 1.55 -14.60
CA ALA A 256 8.21 0.46 -15.21
C ALA A 256 6.94 0.96 -15.90
N GLU A 257 6.14 1.79 -15.23
CA GLU A 257 4.90 2.32 -15.80
C GLU A 257 5.17 3.18 -17.04
N MET A 258 6.12 4.10 -16.97
CA MET A 258 6.51 4.93 -18.11
C MET A 258 7.09 4.09 -19.28
N ALA A 259 7.85 3.03 -18.97
CA ALA A 259 8.35 2.09 -19.98
C ALA A 259 7.22 1.37 -20.71
N SER A 260 6.17 0.94 -20.00
CA SER A 260 4.98 0.33 -20.61
C SER A 260 4.22 1.27 -21.54
N GLN A 261 4.43 2.58 -21.41
CA GLN A 261 3.89 3.63 -22.27
C GLN A 261 4.85 4.03 -23.41
N GLY A 262 5.96 3.31 -23.60
CA GLY A 262 6.98 3.60 -24.62
C GLY A 262 7.89 4.78 -24.27
N ARG A 263 7.91 5.22 -23.01
CA ARG A 263 8.65 6.41 -22.53
C ARG A 263 9.80 6.04 -21.58
N TYR A 264 10.50 4.93 -21.89
CA TYR A 264 11.58 4.41 -21.04
C TYR A 264 12.74 5.41 -20.89
N THR A 265 13.26 5.96 -22.00
CA THR A 265 14.37 6.92 -21.98
C THR A 265 14.04 8.13 -21.12
N GLU A 266 12.85 8.72 -21.34
CA GLU A 266 12.37 9.86 -20.59
C GLU A 266 12.30 9.57 -19.08
N ALA A 267 11.79 8.39 -18.71
CA ALA A 267 11.69 8.00 -17.31
C ALA A 267 13.05 7.87 -16.65
N VAL A 268 14.00 7.19 -17.29
CA VAL A 268 15.35 7.01 -16.76
C VAL A 268 16.08 8.34 -16.67
N GLU A 269 15.94 9.23 -17.65
CA GLU A 269 16.57 10.55 -17.66
C GLU A 269 15.99 11.48 -16.57
N ASN A 270 14.67 11.49 -16.37
CA ASN A 270 13.99 12.33 -15.38
C ASN A 270 14.36 11.99 -13.92
N VAL A 271 14.79 10.76 -13.63
CA VAL A 271 15.19 10.39 -12.26
C VAL A 271 16.47 11.16 -11.88
N PRO A 272 16.49 11.86 -10.74
CA PRO A 272 17.59 12.75 -10.39
C PRO A 272 18.88 12.01 -10.04
N ASP A 273 20.00 12.67 -10.27
CA ASP A 273 21.34 12.15 -9.94
C ASP A 273 21.50 11.86 -8.45
N SER A 274 20.80 12.60 -7.58
CA SER A 274 20.77 12.37 -6.13
C SER A 274 20.24 10.97 -5.78
N PHE A 275 19.29 10.45 -6.57
CA PHE A 275 18.83 9.07 -6.44
C PHE A 275 19.78 8.10 -7.14
N LYS A 276 20.14 8.35 -8.41
CA LYS A 276 20.99 7.46 -9.22
C LYS A 276 22.34 7.15 -8.56
N LYS A 277 22.94 8.16 -7.92
CA LYS A 277 24.23 8.07 -7.21
C LYS A 277 24.06 7.95 -5.68
N GLY A 278 22.83 7.84 -5.21
CA GLY A 278 22.51 7.79 -3.79
C GLY A 278 22.80 6.41 -3.17
N ASN A 279 23.06 6.40 -1.87
CA ASN A 279 23.30 5.18 -1.08
C ASN A 279 22.03 4.40 -0.71
N LYS A 280 20.85 4.91 -1.07
CA LYS A 280 19.55 4.26 -0.80
C LYS A 280 19.15 3.23 -1.87
N ARG A 281 19.94 3.08 -2.93
CA ARG A 281 19.72 2.08 -3.98
C ARG A 281 20.14 0.70 -3.50
N THR A 282 19.43 -0.30 -4.00
CA THR A 282 19.73 -1.71 -3.82
C THR A 282 19.71 -2.41 -5.18
N TYR A 283 19.73 -3.74 -5.16
CA TYR A 283 19.55 -4.56 -6.36
C TYR A 283 18.25 -4.26 -7.11
N LEU A 284 17.21 -3.74 -6.42
CA LEU A 284 15.90 -3.50 -7.02
C LEU A 284 15.96 -2.54 -8.21
N SER A 285 16.68 -1.43 -8.09
CA SER A 285 16.82 -0.44 -9.17
C SER A 285 18.02 -0.65 -10.10
N ALA A 286 18.87 -1.64 -9.80
CA ALA A 286 20.06 -1.95 -10.60
C ALA A 286 19.76 -2.20 -12.09
N PRO A 287 18.65 -2.88 -12.47
CA PRO A 287 18.31 -3.09 -13.88
C PRO A 287 18.10 -1.81 -14.71
N TYR A 288 17.82 -0.67 -14.07
CA TYR A 288 17.62 0.60 -14.76
C TYR A 288 18.85 1.52 -14.74
N PHE A 289 19.58 1.57 -13.61
CA PHE A 289 20.55 2.64 -13.37
C PHE A 289 21.95 2.11 -13.04
N ASN A 290 22.44 1.06 -13.69
CA ASN A 290 23.79 0.49 -13.47
C ASN A 290 24.07 0.07 -12.00
N THR A 291 25.34 -0.02 -11.62
CA THR A 291 25.87 -0.44 -10.30
C THR A 291 25.65 -1.92 -9.98
N LEU A 292 25.59 -2.78 -11.00
CA LEU A 292 25.28 -4.19 -10.86
C LEU A 292 26.18 -4.89 -9.81
N THR A 293 27.49 -4.69 -9.89
CA THR A 293 28.45 -5.31 -8.98
C THR A 293 28.35 -4.78 -7.55
N SER A 294 28.21 -3.46 -7.38
CA SER A 294 28.12 -2.84 -6.06
C SER A 294 26.77 -3.06 -5.38
N MET A 295 25.69 -3.29 -6.14
CA MET A 295 24.36 -3.57 -5.59
C MET A 295 24.11 -5.06 -5.37
N TYR A 296 24.87 -5.94 -6.03
CA TYR A 296 24.74 -7.39 -5.86
C TYR A 296 24.78 -7.89 -4.40
N PRO A 297 25.64 -7.35 -3.49
CA PRO A 297 25.61 -7.75 -2.09
C PRO A 297 24.24 -7.56 -1.41
N THR A 298 23.44 -6.59 -1.86
CA THR A 298 22.07 -6.41 -1.31
C THR A 298 21.09 -7.49 -1.80
N LEU A 299 21.32 -8.06 -2.99
CA LEU A 299 20.60 -9.24 -3.47
C LEU A 299 21.01 -10.49 -2.68
N GLU A 300 22.31 -10.67 -2.42
CA GLU A 300 22.81 -11.77 -1.58
C GLU A 300 22.24 -11.69 -0.15
N MET A 301 22.21 -10.49 0.43
CA MET A 301 21.61 -10.27 1.74
C MET A 301 20.12 -10.61 1.74
N TYR A 302 19.38 -10.22 0.70
CA TYR A 302 17.97 -10.60 0.55
C TYR A 302 17.79 -12.13 0.49
N THR A 303 18.59 -12.83 -0.34
CA THR A 303 18.48 -14.29 -0.45
C THR A 303 18.86 -15.00 0.85
N ASN A 304 19.87 -14.51 1.57
CA ASN A 304 20.28 -15.09 2.86
C ASN A 304 19.21 -14.87 3.94
N ASN A 305 18.62 -13.67 4.02
CA ASN A 305 17.52 -13.39 4.94
C ASN A 305 16.31 -14.29 4.66
N MET A 306 15.96 -14.52 3.39
CA MET A 306 14.89 -15.44 3.01
C MET A 306 15.20 -16.88 3.42
N ALA A 307 16.46 -17.33 3.26
CA ALA A 307 16.89 -18.65 3.70
C ALA A 307 16.75 -18.83 5.23
N GLU A 308 17.17 -17.82 6.01
CA GLU A 308 17.03 -17.82 7.47
C GLU A 308 15.56 -17.83 7.90
N MET A 309 14.71 -17.01 7.28
CA MET A 309 13.28 -16.99 7.58
C MET A 309 12.60 -18.32 7.25
N VAL A 310 13.00 -18.99 6.16
CA VAL A 310 12.51 -20.33 5.82
C VAL A 310 12.94 -21.35 6.88
N ALA A 311 14.22 -21.35 7.28
CA ALA A 311 14.71 -22.25 8.32
C ALA A 311 13.96 -22.06 9.65
N ASN A 312 13.81 -20.80 10.08
CA ASN A 312 13.08 -20.43 11.30
C ASN A 312 11.61 -20.84 11.23
N ALA A 313 10.94 -20.67 10.08
CA ALA A 313 9.55 -21.06 9.90
C ALA A 313 9.34 -22.58 10.04
N ILE A 314 10.27 -23.39 9.49
CA ILE A 314 10.25 -24.84 9.64
C ILE A 314 10.49 -25.25 11.09
N GLU A 315 11.51 -24.71 11.74
CA GLU A 315 11.87 -25.04 13.13
C GLU A 315 10.75 -24.68 14.12
N SER A 316 10.16 -23.49 13.96
CA SER A 316 9.10 -22.99 14.83
C SER A 316 7.69 -23.46 14.45
N SER A 317 7.55 -24.28 13.39
CA SER A 317 6.26 -24.68 12.83
C SER A 317 5.31 -23.48 12.61
N SER A 318 5.83 -22.42 11.98
CA SER A 318 5.15 -21.13 11.84
C SER A 318 4.87 -20.80 10.37
N LEU A 319 3.69 -20.22 10.10
CA LEU A 319 3.33 -19.71 8.76
C LEU A 319 3.79 -18.26 8.51
N SER A 320 4.64 -17.70 9.38
CA SER A 320 5.08 -16.30 9.30
C SER A 320 5.68 -15.92 7.94
N ILE A 321 6.55 -16.77 7.38
CA ILE A 321 7.20 -16.56 6.07
C ILE A 321 6.21 -16.46 4.91
N PHE A 322 5.03 -17.09 4.99
CA PHE A 322 4.01 -16.97 3.95
C PHE A 322 3.43 -15.55 3.86
N SER A 323 3.60 -14.71 4.89
CA SER A 323 3.21 -13.30 4.80
C SER A 323 4.16 -12.46 3.92
N VAL A 324 5.29 -13.01 3.45
CA VAL A 324 6.19 -12.38 2.48
C VAL A 324 5.70 -12.68 1.06
N ASN A 325 5.37 -11.63 0.31
CA ASN A 325 4.77 -11.76 -1.02
C ASN A 325 5.71 -12.43 -2.04
N GLU A 326 7.01 -12.18 -1.91
CA GLU A 326 8.05 -12.65 -2.81
C GLU A 326 8.48 -14.11 -2.55
N LEU A 327 7.87 -14.81 -1.59
CA LEU A 327 8.25 -16.18 -1.21
C LEU A 327 8.24 -17.15 -2.40
N ALA A 328 7.18 -17.12 -3.22
CA ALA A 328 7.09 -18.02 -4.37
C ALA A 328 8.18 -17.74 -5.42
N ASP A 329 8.52 -16.48 -5.64
CA ASP A 329 9.58 -16.09 -6.58
C ASP A 329 10.96 -16.48 -6.03
N TYR A 330 11.17 -16.39 -4.71
CA TYR A 330 12.36 -16.91 -4.03
C TYR A 330 12.48 -18.44 -4.17
N ILE A 331 11.39 -19.18 -3.91
CA ILE A 331 11.36 -20.64 -4.09
C ILE A 331 11.69 -21.01 -5.54
N ASN A 332 11.20 -20.22 -6.50
CA ASN A 332 11.40 -20.47 -7.92
C ASN A 332 12.88 -20.37 -8.34
N ILE A 333 13.70 -19.53 -7.71
CA ILE A 333 15.13 -19.41 -8.08
C ILE A 333 16.04 -20.45 -7.41
N LEU A 334 15.49 -21.31 -6.55
CA LEU A 334 16.24 -22.33 -5.84
C LEU A 334 16.18 -23.71 -6.52
N PRO A 335 17.20 -24.56 -6.32
CA PRO A 335 17.13 -25.96 -6.67
C PRO A 335 16.11 -26.69 -5.80
N ASP A 336 15.58 -27.78 -6.34
CA ASP A 336 14.63 -28.62 -5.62
C ASP A 336 15.25 -29.18 -4.33
N SER A 337 14.57 -29.02 -3.18
CA SER A 337 15.09 -29.53 -1.90
C SER A 337 13.99 -30.06 -0.98
N SER A 338 14.38 -30.96 -0.07
CA SER A 338 13.49 -31.50 0.97
C SER A 338 13.03 -30.42 1.95
N ASN A 339 13.87 -29.43 2.24
CA ASN A 339 13.53 -28.31 3.12
C ASN A 339 12.37 -27.47 2.53
N LEU A 340 12.42 -27.15 1.23
CA LEU A 340 11.34 -26.45 0.56
C LEU A 340 10.04 -27.26 0.55
N ARG A 341 10.12 -28.58 0.28
CA ARG A 341 8.96 -29.47 0.37
C ARG A 341 8.39 -29.51 1.79
N SER A 342 9.24 -29.45 2.80
CA SER A 342 8.83 -29.44 4.21
C SER A 342 8.17 -28.12 4.60
N LEU A 343 8.69 -26.98 4.14
CA LEU A 343 8.07 -25.67 4.29
C LEU A 343 6.66 -25.64 3.68
N LEU A 344 6.53 -26.10 2.43
CA LEU A 344 5.26 -26.11 1.71
C LEU A 344 4.24 -27.08 2.31
N ALA A 345 4.67 -28.08 3.07
CA ALA A 345 3.79 -28.99 3.80
C ALA A 345 3.34 -28.45 5.16
N LEU A 346 3.94 -27.36 5.69
CA LEU A 346 3.58 -26.79 6.99
C LEU A 346 2.11 -26.38 7.10
N PRO A 347 1.50 -25.68 6.12
CA PRO A 347 0.10 -25.29 6.20
C PRO A 347 -0.82 -26.48 6.47
N SER A 348 -0.64 -27.59 5.73
CA SER A 348 -1.49 -28.77 5.87
C SER A 348 -1.40 -29.36 7.27
N ARG A 349 -0.19 -29.44 7.84
CA ARG A 349 0.04 -29.93 9.21
C ARG A 349 -0.60 -29.05 10.28
N ILE A 350 -0.45 -27.73 10.16
CA ILE A 350 -1.06 -26.77 11.10
C ILE A 350 -2.58 -26.84 11.02
N PHE A 351 -3.12 -27.06 9.83
CA PHE A 351 -4.55 -27.18 9.65
C PHE A 351 -5.15 -28.52 10.10
N GLU A 352 -4.35 -29.53 10.46
CA GLU A 352 -4.84 -30.80 11.03
C GLU A 352 -5.30 -30.65 12.48
N ASP A 353 -4.72 -29.70 13.24
CA ASP A 353 -5.09 -29.42 14.63
C ASP A 353 -5.94 -28.15 14.71
N GLU A 354 -7.21 -28.30 15.10
CA GLU A 354 -8.18 -27.21 15.25
C GLU A 354 -7.67 -26.05 16.12
N SER A 355 -6.90 -26.35 17.17
CA SER A 355 -6.39 -25.34 18.11
C SER A 355 -5.35 -24.43 17.46
N THR A 356 -4.52 -24.99 16.58
CA THR A 356 -3.50 -24.23 15.84
C THR A 356 -4.08 -23.59 14.58
N ALA A 357 -5.03 -24.25 13.91
CA ALA A 357 -5.79 -23.70 12.79
C ALA A 357 -6.52 -22.41 13.17
N ALA A 358 -7.11 -22.36 14.38
CA ALA A 358 -7.80 -21.18 14.89
C ALA A 358 -6.88 -19.96 15.11
N GLN A 359 -5.56 -20.16 15.19
CA GLN A 359 -4.57 -19.10 15.37
C GLN A 359 -4.00 -18.55 14.05
N VAL A 360 -4.35 -19.16 12.92
CA VAL A 360 -3.89 -18.72 11.60
C VAL A 360 -4.46 -17.34 11.28
N LYS A 361 -3.57 -16.39 11.01
CA LYS A 361 -3.94 -15.01 10.70
C LYS A 361 -4.34 -14.86 9.24
N LEU A 362 -5.16 -13.85 8.95
CA LEU A 362 -5.54 -13.48 7.58
C LEU A 362 -4.34 -13.29 6.64
N SER A 363 -3.25 -12.67 7.14
CA SER A 363 -2.03 -12.47 6.34
C SER A 363 -1.36 -13.78 5.94
N GLN A 364 -1.39 -14.78 6.82
CA GLN A 364 -0.82 -16.10 6.56
C GLN A 364 -1.69 -16.90 5.60
N ALA A 365 -3.02 -16.88 5.80
CA ALA A 365 -3.97 -17.52 4.88
C ALA A 365 -3.89 -16.92 3.47
N THR A 366 -3.87 -15.58 3.36
CA THR A 366 -3.66 -14.87 2.09
C THR A 366 -2.32 -15.24 1.46
N GLY A 367 -1.26 -15.28 2.28
CA GLY A 367 0.10 -15.63 1.86
C GLY A 367 0.23 -17.04 1.28
N VAL A 368 -0.39 -18.03 1.95
CA VAL A 368 -0.45 -19.42 1.48
C VAL A 368 -1.19 -19.51 0.15
N LEU A 369 -2.36 -18.87 0.03
CA LEU A 369 -3.12 -18.81 -1.23
C LEU A 369 -2.31 -18.17 -2.36
N ASN A 370 -1.70 -17.01 -2.12
CA ASN A 370 -0.89 -16.31 -3.11
C ASN A 370 0.32 -17.15 -3.55
N THR A 371 0.99 -17.82 -2.59
CA THR A 371 2.12 -18.71 -2.87
C THR A 371 1.68 -19.89 -3.74
N TYR A 372 0.55 -20.52 -3.44
CA TYR A 372 -0.04 -21.57 -4.27
C TYR A 372 -0.32 -21.08 -5.70
N LEU A 373 -0.98 -19.93 -5.86
CA LEU A 373 -1.34 -19.37 -7.17
C LEU A 373 -0.11 -19.02 -8.00
N ARG A 374 0.93 -18.45 -7.37
CA ARG A 374 2.19 -18.12 -8.05
C ARG A 374 2.95 -19.38 -8.44
N LEU A 375 3.09 -20.35 -7.54
CA LEU A 375 3.75 -21.62 -7.84
C LEU A 375 2.99 -22.44 -8.88
N SER A 376 1.66 -22.34 -8.97
CA SER A 376 0.89 -23.04 -10.01
C SER A 376 1.34 -22.66 -11.42
N SER A 377 1.82 -21.41 -11.60
CA SER A 377 2.39 -20.92 -12.87
C SER A 377 3.89 -21.16 -13.04
N LEU A 378 4.64 -21.32 -11.94
CA LEU A 378 6.11 -21.38 -11.95
C LEU A 378 6.67 -22.79 -11.73
N HIS A 379 6.04 -23.59 -10.87
CA HIS A 379 6.48 -24.92 -10.43
C HIS A 379 5.28 -25.72 -9.88
N SER A 380 4.53 -26.37 -10.77
CA SER A 380 3.26 -27.05 -10.41
C SER A 380 3.41 -28.10 -9.30
N SER A 381 4.50 -28.88 -9.30
CA SER A 381 4.73 -29.92 -8.29
C SER A 381 4.88 -29.38 -6.86
N TYR A 382 5.25 -28.11 -6.71
CA TYR A 382 5.27 -27.42 -5.41
C TYR A 382 3.92 -26.83 -5.04
N ALA A 383 3.16 -26.36 -6.03
CA ALA A 383 1.78 -25.93 -5.80
C ALA A 383 0.90 -27.08 -5.29
N ASP A 384 1.08 -28.30 -5.83
CA ASP A 384 0.33 -29.50 -5.42
C ASP A 384 0.46 -29.81 -3.92
N ILE A 385 1.59 -29.46 -3.30
CA ILE A 385 1.82 -29.66 -1.85
C ILE A 385 0.93 -28.73 -1.02
N LEU A 386 0.70 -27.50 -1.50
CA LEU A 386 -0.12 -26.49 -0.82
C LEU A 386 -1.61 -26.67 -1.05
N LEU A 387 -2.00 -27.32 -2.15
CA LEU A 387 -3.40 -27.46 -2.57
C LEU A 387 -4.35 -27.91 -1.45
N PRO A 388 -4.04 -28.90 -0.59
CA PRO A 388 -4.93 -29.34 0.48
C PRO A 388 -5.25 -28.26 1.54
N SER A 389 -4.42 -27.20 1.63
CA SER A 389 -4.60 -26.10 2.58
C SER A 389 -5.39 -24.93 2.01
N VAL A 390 -5.61 -24.88 0.69
CA VAL A 390 -6.19 -23.72 0.02
C VAL A 390 -7.63 -23.46 0.46
N GLU A 391 -8.47 -24.50 0.54
CA GLU A 391 -9.87 -24.36 0.96
C GLU A 391 -9.99 -23.76 2.38
N LYS A 392 -9.12 -24.20 3.30
CA LYS A 392 -9.08 -23.66 4.67
C LYS A 392 -8.63 -22.20 4.69
N CYS A 393 -7.70 -21.82 3.82
CA CYS A 393 -7.29 -20.42 3.66
C CYS A 393 -8.44 -19.56 3.12
N LEU A 394 -9.19 -20.06 2.12
CA LEU A 394 -10.36 -19.37 1.57
C LEU A 394 -11.43 -19.15 2.65
N LYS A 395 -11.72 -20.14 3.49
CA LYS A 395 -12.66 -20.00 4.62
C LYS A 395 -12.21 -18.94 5.63
N ILE A 396 -10.91 -18.85 5.92
CA ILE A 396 -10.37 -17.79 6.78
C ILE A 396 -10.59 -16.41 6.13
N ILE A 397 -10.32 -16.28 4.84
CA ILE A 397 -10.52 -15.02 4.10
C ILE A 397 -12.00 -14.64 4.06
N GLU A 398 -12.89 -15.60 3.80
CA GLU A 398 -14.34 -15.43 3.81
C GLU A 398 -14.84 -14.95 5.17
N SER A 399 -14.40 -15.61 6.26
CA SER A 399 -14.76 -15.20 7.63
C SER A 399 -14.25 -13.82 8.04
N ALA A 400 -13.23 -13.30 7.33
CA ALA A 400 -12.72 -11.95 7.55
C ALA A 400 -13.51 -10.90 6.78
N CYS A 401 -14.29 -11.29 5.78
CA CYS A 401 -15.04 -10.37 4.93
C CYS A 401 -16.30 -9.84 5.63
N VAL A 402 -16.53 -8.54 5.50
CA VAL A 402 -17.73 -7.85 5.95
C VAL A 402 -18.27 -7.05 4.78
N LEU A 403 -19.37 -7.56 4.21
CA LEU A 403 -20.10 -6.91 3.14
C LEU A 403 -21.15 -5.96 3.72
N ASN A 404 -21.21 -4.76 3.17
CA ASN A 404 -22.35 -3.87 3.25
C ASN A 404 -22.79 -3.48 1.83
N ASP A 405 -23.92 -2.79 1.68
CA ASP A 405 -24.52 -2.44 0.39
C ASP A 405 -23.59 -1.66 -0.57
N SER A 406 -22.47 -1.09 -0.08
CA SER A 406 -21.56 -0.26 -0.89
C SER A 406 -20.08 -0.65 -0.83
N LEU A 407 -19.67 -1.54 0.07
CA LEU A 407 -18.26 -1.92 0.28
C LEU A 407 -18.14 -3.36 0.77
N LEU A 408 -17.05 -4.00 0.36
CA LEU A 408 -16.53 -5.23 0.95
C LEU A 408 -15.22 -4.91 1.66
N THR A 409 -15.25 -4.98 2.99
CA THR A 409 -14.08 -4.71 3.83
C THR A 409 -13.60 -5.98 4.51
N LEU A 410 -12.32 -6.03 4.86
CA LEU A 410 -11.77 -7.12 5.66
C LEU A 410 -11.69 -6.68 7.12
N THR A 411 -11.90 -7.62 8.03
CA THR A 411 -11.69 -7.48 9.47
C THR A 411 -10.87 -8.67 9.97
N ALA A 412 -9.86 -8.40 10.79
CA ALA A 412 -9.07 -9.44 11.45
C ALA A 412 -9.23 -9.27 12.97
N LYS A 413 -9.31 -10.39 13.71
CA LYS A 413 -9.39 -10.40 15.17
C LYS A 413 -8.25 -9.53 15.74
N ASP A 414 -8.61 -8.36 16.25
CA ASP A 414 -7.75 -7.41 16.97
C ASP A 414 -6.54 -6.82 16.22
N VAL A 415 -6.50 -6.89 14.88
CA VAL A 415 -5.42 -6.32 14.07
C VAL A 415 -5.99 -5.45 12.96
N THR A 416 -5.46 -4.24 12.81
CA THR A 416 -5.87 -3.40 11.68
C THR A 416 -5.27 -3.92 10.39
N ILE A 417 -6.11 -4.03 9.37
CA ILE A 417 -5.71 -4.53 8.06
C ILE A 417 -5.15 -3.38 7.25
N SER A 418 -3.91 -3.55 6.77
CA SER A 418 -3.27 -2.58 5.88
C SER A 418 -3.89 -2.64 4.49
N ASN A 419 -3.90 -1.51 3.78
CA ASN A 419 -4.32 -1.44 2.37
C ASN A 419 -3.56 -2.46 1.51
N TYR A 420 -2.26 -2.64 1.78
CA TYR A 420 -1.43 -3.65 1.13
C TYR A 420 -2.00 -5.06 1.29
N LEU A 421 -2.30 -5.49 2.53
CA LEU A 421 -2.82 -6.83 2.78
C LEU A 421 -4.18 -7.00 2.11
N ALA A 422 -5.07 -6.02 2.22
CA ALA A 422 -6.39 -6.11 1.61
C ALA A 422 -6.34 -6.18 0.08
N ILE A 423 -5.45 -5.41 -0.55
CA ILE A 423 -5.19 -5.49 -2.00
C ILE A 423 -4.60 -6.85 -2.38
N LEU A 424 -3.64 -7.37 -1.61
CA LEU A 424 -3.05 -8.69 -1.85
C LEU A 424 -4.10 -9.80 -1.75
N THR A 425 -4.97 -9.73 -0.73
CA THR A 425 -6.10 -10.67 -0.56
C THR A 425 -7.06 -10.57 -1.74
N GLY A 426 -7.49 -9.36 -2.11
CA GLY A 426 -8.39 -9.16 -3.24
C GLY A 426 -7.80 -9.68 -4.56
N ASN A 427 -6.52 -9.39 -4.82
CA ASN A 427 -5.83 -9.86 -6.02
C ASN A 427 -5.66 -11.38 -6.03
N SER A 428 -5.41 -11.98 -4.87
CA SER A 428 -5.34 -13.44 -4.73
C SER A 428 -6.69 -14.10 -5.02
N LEU A 429 -7.80 -13.49 -4.60
CA LEU A 429 -9.15 -13.96 -4.90
C LEU A 429 -9.50 -13.83 -6.38
N ILE A 430 -9.12 -12.71 -7.04
CA ILE A 430 -9.25 -12.55 -8.50
C ILE A 430 -8.51 -13.69 -9.21
N ARG A 431 -7.24 -13.88 -8.89
CA ARG A 431 -6.42 -14.92 -9.53
C ARG A 431 -6.95 -16.33 -9.26
N TRP A 432 -7.48 -16.60 -8.06
CA TRP A 432 -8.10 -17.88 -7.73
C TRP A 432 -9.39 -18.11 -8.52
N GLY A 433 -10.26 -17.09 -8.61
CA GLY A 433 -11.50 -17.17 -9.36
C GLY A 433 -11.25 -17.34 -10.86
N ASP A 434 -10.29 -16.61 -11.43
CA ASP A 434 -9.88 -16.77 -12.82
C ASP A 434 -9.27 -18.16 -13.08
N PHE A 435 -8.42 -18.66 -12.18
CA PHE A 435 -7.77 -19.97 -12.31
C PHE A 435 -8.76 -21.13 -12.28
N ASN A 436 -9.81 -21.04 -11.46
CA ASN A 436 -10.81 -22.10 -11.28
C ASN A 436 -12.13 -21.87 -12.04
N ASN A 437 -12.26 -20.77 -12.79
CA ASN A 437 -13.52 -20.32 -13.40
C ASN A 437 -14.66 -20.13 -12.37
N ALA A 438 -14.32 -19.62 -11.18
CA ALA A 438 -15.25 -19.38 -10.07
C ALA A 438 -15.44 -17.87 -9.89
N SER A 439 -16.48 -17.33 -10.56
CA SER A 439 -16.69 -15.89 -10.70
C SER A 439 -16.93 -15.16 -9.38
N GLU A 440 -17.51 -15.83 -8.40
CA GLU A 440 -17.80 -15.32 -7.06
C GLU A 440 -16.54 -14.83 -6.34
N TYR A 441 -15.43 -15.57 -6.46
CA TYR A 441 -14.14 -15.16 -5.89
C TYR A 441 -13.55 -13.96 -6.64
N SER A 442 -13.69 -13.93 -7.96
CA SER A 442 -13.22 -12.80 -8.76
C SER A 442 -13.99 -11.53 -8.43
N GLN A 443 -15.32 -11.63 -8.32
CA GLN A 443 -16.21 -10.56 -7.89
C GLN A 443 -15.89 -10.08 -6.48
N ALA A 444 -15.60 -10.98 -5.54
CA ALA A 444 -15.15 -10.64 -4.20
C ALA A 444 -13.82 -9.88 -4.21
N GLY A 445 -12.87 -10.35 -5.03
CA GLY A 445 -11.59 -9.68 -5.17
C GLY A 445 -11.71 -8.29 -5.80
N TYR A 446 -12.56 -8.13 -6.82
CA TYR A 446 -12.91 -6.81 -7.37
C TYR A 446 -13.55 -5.92 -6.30
N ALA A 447 -14.52 -6.44 -5.54
CA ALA A 447 -15.22 -5.70 -4.50
C ALA A 447 -14.27 -5.21 -3.39
N ILE A 448 -13.33 -6.05 -2.92
CA ILE A 448 -12.32 -5.64 -1.93
C ILE A 448 -11.45 -4.50 -2.49
N ILE A 449 -10.89 -4.67 -3.69
CA ILE A 449 -9.97 -3.68 -4.26
C ILE A 449 -10.70 -2.38 -4.59
N ASN A 450 -11.89 -2.46 -5.19
CA ASN A 450 -12.71 -1.28 -5.50
C ASN A 450 -13.17 -0.57 -4.24
N SER A 451 -13.45 -1.28 -3.15
CA SER A 451 -13.76 -0.66 -1.85
C SER A 451 -12.57 0.17 -1.35
N ILE A 452 -11.35 -0.35 -1.46
CA ILE A 452 -10.14 0.37 -1.01
C ILE A 452 -9.88 1.60 -1.89
N LEU A 453 -9.97 1.44 -3.23
CA LEU A 453 -9.66 2.49 -4.20
C LEU A 453 -10.76 3.56 -4.32
N SER A 454 -12.01 3.22 -4.00
CA SER A 454 -13.12 4.20 -3.95
C SER A 454 -13.12 5.03 -2.68
N LEU A 455 -12.65 4.47 -1.56
CA LEU A 455 -12.62 5.15 -0.26
C LEU A 455 -11.44 6.10 -0.07
N ASN A 456 -10.30 5.85 -0.74
CA ASN A 456 -9.04 6.51 -0.40
C ASN A 456 -8.23 6.91 -1.63
N SER A 457 -7.69 8.12 -1.62
CA SER A 457 -6.48 8.42 -2.38
C SER A 457 -5.31 7.73 -1.66
N LEU A 458 -4.78 6.67 -2.25
CA LEU A 458 -3.55 6.03 -1.75
C LEU A 458 -2.40 7.05 -1.84
N ASP A 459 -1.56 7.10 -0.80
CA ASP A 459 -0.33 7.88 -0.84
C ASP A 459 0.67 7.25 -1.84
N SER A 460 1.69 8.02 -2.22
CA SER A 460 2.67 7.62 -3.25
C SER A 460 3.44 6.35 -2.90
N ILE A 461 3.75 6.14 -1.61
CA ILE A 461 4.49 4.97 -1.14
C ILE A 461 3.59 3.75 -1.23
N THR A 462 2.37 3.84 -0.72
CA THR A 462 1.40 2.74 -0.82
C THR A 462 1.08 2.40 -2.27
N MET A 463 0.92 3.39 -3.16
CA MET A 463 0.73 3.14 -4.60
C MET A 463 1.91 2.36 -5.20
N ALA A 464 3.15 2.73 -4.87
CA ALA A 464 4.34 2.02 -5.33
C ALA A 464 4.45 0.60 -4.77
N ASP A 465 4.06 0.38 -3.51
CA ASP A 465 4.09 -0.94 -2.86
C ASP A 465 3.07 -1.92 -3.48
N VAL A 466 1.88 -1.44 -3.84
CA VAL A 466 0.80 -2.29 -4.40
C VAL A 466 0.84 -2.40 -5.92
N TYR A 467 1.60 -1.55 -6.60
CA TYR A 467 1.78 -1.58 -8.04
C TYR A 467 2.16 -2.97 -8.59
N PRO A 468 3.20 -3.67 -8.09
CA PRO A 468 3.56 -4.99 -8.60
C PRO A 468 2.55 -6.10 -8.26
N ILE A 469 1.58 -5.83 -7.38
CA ILE A 469 0.49 -6.77 -7.09
C ILE A 469 -0.63 -6.60 -8.11
N LEU A 470 -0.96 -5.35 -8.45
CA LEU A 470 -2.13 -4.98 -9.26
C LEU A 470 -1.85 -4.87 -10.76
N VAL A 471 -0.59 -4.63 -11.13
CA VAL A 471 -0.20 -4.36 -12.52
C VAL A 471 0.85 -5.38 -12.94
N ASP A 472 0.47 -6.24 -13.89
CA ASP A 472 1.43 -7.10 -14.58
C ASP A 472 2.21 -6.28 -15.61
N ASN A 473 3.35 -5.74 -15.17
CA ASN A 473 4.23 -4.93 -16.01
C ASN A 473 5.58 -5.65 -16.20
N PRO A 474 5.90 -6.11 -17.42
CA PRO A 474 7.12 -6.85 -17.70
C PRO A 474 8.40 -6.00 -17.55
N PHE A 475 8.27 -4.66 -17.55
CA PHE A 475 9.38 -3.77 -17.27
C PHE A 475 9.67 -3.60 -15.79
N TYR A 476 8.79 -4.05 -14.87
CA TYR A 476 9.09 -4.01 -13.44
C TYR A 476 10.20 -5.02 -13.10
N PRO A 477 11.16 -4.71 -12.21
CA PRO A 477 12.28 -5.61 -11.91
C PRO A 477 11.79 -6.96 -11.36
N HIS A 478 12.27 -8.05 -11.95
CA HIS A 478 11.81 -9.39 -11.62
C HIS A 478 12.88 -10.46 -11.79
N ASN A 479 12.64 -11.60 -11.13
CA ASN A 479 13.38 -12.84 -11.32
C ASN A 479 12.85 -13.59 -12.54
N LYS A 480 13.74 -14.03 -13.43
CA LYS A 480 13.42 -14.93 -14.53
C LYS A 480 14.29 -16.18 -14.47
N VAL A 481 13.69 -17.34 -14.22
CA VAL A 481 14.38 -18.63 -14.35
C VAL A 481 14.65 -18.88 -15.83
N LEU A 482 15.91 -19.11 -16.15
CA LEU A 482 16.41 -19.31 -17.52
C LEU A 482 16.63 -20.79 -17.84
N SER A 483 17.12 -21.57 -16.86
CA SER A 483 17.32 -23.01 -17.00
C SER A 483 17.32 -23.69 -15.64
N ARG A 484 16.83 -24.93 -15.58
CA ARG A 484 16.91 -25.81 -14.41
C ARG A 484 17.71 -27.04 -14.81
N THR A 485 18.84 -27.27 -14.15
CA THR A 485 19.70 -28.43 -14.38
C THR A 485 19.96 -29.15 -13.05
N PRO A 486 20.40 -30.41 -13.05
CA PRO A 486 20.85 -31.08 -11.83
C PRO A 486 21.97 -30.32 -11.09
N GLY A 487 22.77 -29.52 -11.81
CA GLY A 487 23.84 -28.69 -11.25
C GLY A 487 23.38 -27.36 -10.65
N GLY A 488 22.08 -27.02 -10.73
CA GLY A 488 21.53 -25.78 -10.17
C GLY A 488 20.53 -25.08 -11.10
N VAL A 489 20.08 -23.92 -10.65
CA VAL A 489 19.14 -23.06 -11.39
C VAL A 489 19.87 -21.84 -11.92
N ILE A 490 19.77 -21.61 -13.23
CA ILE A 490 20.24 -20.39 -13.88
C ILE A 490 19.05 -19.42 -13.91
N TRP A 491 19.23 -18.22 -13.39
CA TRP A 491 18.17 -17.21 -13.35
C TRP A 491 18.75 -15.81 -13.49
N ALA A 492 17.91 -14.87 -13.93
CA ALA A 492 18.29 -13.48 -14.09
C ALA A 492 17.43 -12.54 -13.23
N TRP A 493 18.07 -11.54 -12.63
CA TRP A 493 17.40 -10.33 -12.16
C TRP A 493 17.47 -9.29 -13.27
N THR A 494 16.31 -8.86 -13.77
CA THR A 494 16.20 -8.04 -14.98
C THR A 494 14.95 -7.17 -14.97
N CYS A 495 14.89 -6.20 -15.88
CA CYS A 495 13.67 -5.50 -16.26
C CYS A 495 13.27 -5.77 -17.73
N ALA A 496 13.90 -6.77 -18.37
CA ALA A 496 13.57 -7.17 -19.74
C ALA A 496 12.22 -7.90 -19.80
N PRO A 497 11.35 -7.55 -20.75
CA PRO A 497 10.10 -8.31 -20.95
C PRO A 497 10.31 -9.78 -21.29
N SER A 498 11.41 -10.11 -21.95
CA SER A 498 11.76 -11.50 -22.21
C SER A 498 13.27 -11.69 -22.18
N ILE A 499 13.70 -12.77 -21.53
CA ILE A 499 15.06 -13.27 -21.53
C ILE A 499 15.02 -14.80 -21.51
N SER A 500 15.90 -15.43 -22.30
CA SER A 500 15.98 -16.89 -22.40
C SER A 500 17.43 -17.35 -22.47
N TYR A 501 17.67 -18.62 -22.11
CA TYR A 501 18.96 -19.28 -22.16
C TYR A 501 18.83 -20.61 -22.89
N SER A 502 19.75 -20.86 -23.84
CA SER A 502 19.82 -22.11 -24.57
C SER A 502 21.25 -22.65 -24.50
N ALA A 503 21.43 -23.81 -23.88
CA ALA A 503 22.71 -24.50 -23.83
C ALA A 503 22.86 -25.50 -24.99
N GLN A 504 24.08 -25.61 -25.48
CA GLN A 504 24.59 -26.60 -26.43
C GLN A 504 25.83 -27.25 -25.80
N ALA A 505 26.42 -28.25 -26.46
CA ALA A 505 27.53 -29.04 -25.90
C ALA A 505 28.68 -28.18 -25.32
N ASN A 506 29.14 -27.17 -26.07
CA ASN A 506 30.28 -26.31 -25.67
C ASN A 506 29.94 -24.82 -25.71
N SER A 507 28.67 -24.46 -25.79
CA SER A 507 28.27 -23.04 -25.80
C SER A 507 26.89 -22.86 -25.21
N ALA A 508 26.59 -21.65 -24.76
CA ALA A 508 25.24 -21.23 -24.43
C ALA A 508 24.92 -19.89 -25.07
N THR A 509 23.64 -19.63 -25.26
CA THR A 509 23.15 -18.37 -25.81
C THR A 509 22.13 -17.78 -24.87
N ILE A 510 22.33 -16.52 -24.48
CA ILE A 510 21.37 -15.69 -23.77
C ILE A 510 20.74 -14.75 -24.80
N SER A 511 19.42 -14.81 -24.94
CA SER A 511 18.64 -13.94 -25.83
C SER A 511 17.78 -13.01 -24.99
N ILE A 512 17.92 -11.70 -25.20
CA ILE A 512 17.33 -10.64 -24.38
C ILE A 512 16.47 -9.75 -25.28
N ASN A 513 15.19 -9.60 -24.96
CA ASN A 513 14.30 -8.63 -25.62
C ASN A 513 14.22 -7.36 -24.78
N PHE A 514 14.50 -6.21 -25.41
CA PHE A 514 14.38 -4.89 -24.80
C PHE A 514 14.26 -3.81 -25.90
N PRO A 515 13.69 -2.63 -25.61
CA PRO A 515 13.57 -1.58 -26.62
C PRO A 515 14.91 -1.23 -27.29
N LYS A 516 14.87 -1.12 -28.62
CA LYS A 516 16.04 -0.74 -29.42
C LYS A 516 16.57 0.62 -29.00
N ASN A 517 17.89 0.76 -29.00
CA ASN A 517 18.69 1.91 -28.55
C ASN A 517 18.74 2.12 -27.03
N GLU A 518 18.02 1.32 -26.25
CA GLU A 518 18.06 1.38 -24.79
C GLU A 518 19.14 0.47 -24.20
N ILE A 519 19.38 0.66 -22.91
CA ILE A 519 20.32 -0.14 -22.12
C ILE A 519 19.54 -0.90 -21.07
N ASN A 520 19.78 -2.20 -20.99
CA ASN A 520 19.31 -3.05 -19.90
C ASN A 520 20.50 -3.57 -19.09
N TYR A 521 20.40 -3.49 -17.77
CA TYR A 521 21.38 -4.03 -16.84
C TYR A 521 20.84 -5.32 -16.23
N ILE A 522 21.62 -6.40 -16.27
CA ILE A 522 21.15 -7.74 -15.95
C ILE A 522 22.16 -8.42 -15.02
N ILE A 523 21.66 -9.05 -13.97
CA ILE A 523 22.43 -9.97 -13.13
C ILE A 523 21.99 -11.38 -13.50
N VAL A 524 22.89 -12.23 -14.00
CA VAL A 524 22.59 -13.63 -14.31
C VAL A 524 23.35 -14.53 -13.35
N ASN A 525 22.61 -15.27 -12.53
CA ASN A 525 23.13 -16.18 -11.52
C ASN A 525 23.14 -17.62 -12.01
N GLY A 526 24.09 -18.42 -11.51
CA GLY A 526 24.21 -19.85 -11.81
C GLY A 526 24.90 -20.15 -13.14
N ILE A 527 25.43 -19.13 -13.83
CA ILE A 527 26.29 -19.33 -15.01
C ILE A 527 27.63 -19.86 -14.50
N ILE A 528 28.05 -21.03 -14.98
CA ILE A 528 29.37 -21.59 -14.70
C ILE A 528 30.46 -20.85 -15.50
N SER A 529 31.72 -20.98 -15.07
CA SER A 529 32.86 -20.35 -15.74
C SER A 529 32.93 -20.73 -17.23
N PHE A 530 33.14 -19.72 -18.07
CA PHE A 530 33.22 -19.83 -19.51
C PHE A 530 34.56 -19.25 -20.01
N SER A 531 35.00 -19.70 -21.17
CA SER A 531 36.27 -19.29 -21.78
C SER A 531 36.18 -18.01 -22.59
N GLU A 532 35.01 -17.75 -23.20
CA GLU A 532 34.78 -16.62 -24.08
C GLU A 532 33.31 -16.19 -24.02
N ILE A 533 33.08 -14.89 -24.17
CA ILE A 533 31.75 -14.30 -24.33
C ILE A 533 31.74 -13.40 -25.56
N GLU A 534 30.74 -13.60 -26.42
CA GLU A 534 30.51 -12.78 -27.59
C GLU A 534 29.27 -11.89 -27.37
N ILE A 535 29.41 -10.61 -27.71
CA ILE A 535 28.31 -9.65 -27.78
C ILE A 535 28.33 -9.02 -29.17
N TYR A 536 27.20 -8.98 -29.87
CA TYR A 536 27.12 -8.58 -31.28
C TYR A 536 27.99 -9.41 -32.24
N GLY A 537 28.26 -10.67 -31.90
CA GLY A 537 29.15 -11.55 -32.68
C GLY A 537 30.63 -11.18 -32.63
N LEU A 538 31.04 -10.39 -31.63
CA LEU A 538 32.44 -10.04 -31.36
C LEU A 538 32.81 -10.54 -29.96
N SER A 539 34.03 -11.03 -29.77
CA SER A 539 34.54 -11.40 -28.45
C SER A 539 34.73 -10.17 -27.58
N PHE A 540 34.18 -10.18 -26.36
CA PHE A 540 34.33 -9.12 -25.38
C PHE A 540 35.28 -9.56 -24.27
N HIS A 541 36.16 -8.66 -23.85
CA HIS A 541 36.98 -8.85 -22.65
C HIS A 541 36.25 -8.29 -21.43
N SER A 542 36.43 -8.93 -20.28
CA SER A 542 35.92 -8.42 -19.00
C SER A 542 36.61 -7.09 -18.67
N ASP A 543 35.84 -6.05 -18.36
CA ASP A 543 36.35 -4.74 -17.90
C ASP A 543 35.53 -4.28 -16.69
N PRO A 544 36.14 -4.07 -15.50
CA PRO A 544 35.45 -3.55 -14.31
C PRO A 544 34.73 -2.21 -14.53
N ARG A 545 35.07 -1.45 -15.58
CA ARG A 545 34.46 -0.17 -15.94
C ARG A 545 33.36 -0.30 -16.99
N PHE A 546 32.91 -1.51 -17.33
CA PHE A 546 31.94 -1.77 -18.41
C PHE A 546 30.65 -0.92 -18.32
N GLU A 547 30.23 -0.54 -17.11
CA GLU A 547 29.03 0.27 -16.91
C GLU A 547 29.20 1.73 -17.31
N SER A 548 30.43 2.25 -17.38
CA SER A 548 30.75 3.67 -17.60
C SER A 548 30.76 4.12 -19.07
N TYR A 549 31.05 3.22 -20.01
CA TYR A 549 31.14 3.57 -21.43
C TYR A 549 29.81 3.39 -22.17
N ASN A 550 29.64 4.06 -23.30
CA ASN A 550 28.42 3.98 -24.10
C ASN A 550 28.36 2.73 -25.01
N SER A 551 28.69 1.56 -24.48
CA SER A 551 28.66 0.26 -25.16
C SER A 551 28.10 -0.83 -24.25
N SER A 552 27.80 -2.00 -24.81
CA SER A 552 27.65 -3.22 -24.01
C SER A 552 28.97 -3.59 -23.34
N GLY A 553 28.89 -4.45 -22.33
CA GLY A 553 30.04 -5.02 -21.66
C GLY A 553 29.60 -5.86 -20.47
N PHE A 554 30.56 -6.52 -19.82
CA PHE A 554 30.26 -7.42 -18.73
C PHE A 554 31.42 -7.48 -17.72
N ILE A 555 31.12 -8.02 -16.56
CA ILE A 555 32.08 -8.64 -15.66
C ILE A 555 31.47 -9.94 -15.13
N TYR A 556 32.31 -10.94 -14.94
CA TYR A 556 31.90 -12.24 -14.40
C TYR A 556 32.64 -12.46 -13.07
N ASP A 557 31.91 -12.94 -12.06
CA ASP A 557 32.45 -13.30 -10.77
C ASP A 557 32.38 -14.83 -10.60
N ASP A 558 33.54 -15.47 -10.77
CA ASP A 558 33.71 -16.92 -10.60
C ASP A 558 33.34 -17.41 -9.20
N THR A 559 33.57 -16.60 -8.16
CA THR A 559 33.31 -17.03 -6.78
C THR A 559 31.82 -17.12 -6.48
N LYS A 560 31.02 -16.33 -7.21
CA LYS A 560 29.58 -16.22 -7.05
C LYS A 560 28.79 -16.90 -8.18
N ASN A 561 29.48 -17.36 -9.23
CA ASN A 561 28.85 -17.83 -10.48
C ASN A 561 27.82 -16.81 -11.02
N ALA A 562 28.23 -15.53 -11.03
CA ALA A 562 27.37 -14.41 -11.37
C ALA A 562 27.95 -13.61 -12.54
N LEU A 563 27.16 -13.47 -13.61
CA LEU A 563 27.45 -12.62 -14.76
C LEU A 563 26.70 -11.29 -14.62
N PHE A 564 27.44 -10.20 -14.58
CA PHE A 564 26.91 -8.84 -14.59
C PHE A 564 27.01 -8.29 -16.01
N LEU A 565 25.87 -8.05 -16.64
CA LEU A 565 25.78 -7.73 -18.06
C LEU A 565 25.13 -6.36 -18.26
N LYS A 566 25.82 -5.48 -18.97
CA LYS A 566 25.23 -4.31 -19.61
C LYS A 566 24.93 -4.64 -21.05
N SER A 567 23.64 -4.74 -21.39
CA SER A 567 23.16 -4.96 -22.75
C SER A 567 22.67 -3.64 -23.33
N ARG A 568 23.41 -3.05 -24.27
CA ARG A 568 22.90 -1.97 -25.13
C ARG A 568 22.24 -2.59 -26.35
N HIS A 569 20.99 -2.23 -26.62
CA HIS A 569 20.21 -2.86 -27.69
C HIS A 569 20.42 -2.11 -29.03
N LYS A 570 21.09 -2.75 -29.99
CA LYS A 570 21.16 -2.35 -31.41
C LYS A 570 19.98 -2.92 -32.22
N SER A 571 19.42 -4.02 -31.76
CA SER A 571 18.14 -4.59 -32.20
C SER A 571 17.23 -4.84 -31.00
N GLU A 572 15.95 -5.11 -31.27
CA GLU A 572 14.98 -5.43 -30.22
C GLU A 572 15.39 -6.67 -29.41
N THR A 573 15.95 -7.66 -30.10
CA THR A 573 16.56 -8.83 -29.47
C THR A 573 18.07 -8.74 -29.56
N GLU A 574 18.75 -8.87 -28.42
CA GLU A 574 20.20 -8.98 -28.32
C GLU A 574 20.62 -10.39 -27.96
N ILE A 575 21.73 -10.82 -28.55
CA ILE A 575 22.29 -12.16 -28.38
C ILE A 575 23.65 -12.06 -27.72
N VAL A 576 23.80 -12.76 -26.60
CA VAL A 576 25.07 -12.97 -25.90
C VAL A 576 25.41 -14.45 -25.97
N ARG A 577 26.56 -14.81 -26.55
CA ARG A 577 27.02 -16.19 -26.64
C ARG A 577 28.10 -16.41 -25.58
N LEU A 578 28.02 -17.52 -24.86
CA LEU A 578 29.04 -18.01 -23.96
C LEU A 578 29.66 -19.26 -24.57
N THR A 579 30.98 -19.36 -24.57
CA THR A 579 31.71 -20.55 -25.03
C THR A 579 32.41 -21.20 -23.83
N TYR A 580 32.11 -22.47 -23.58
CA TYR A 580 32.72 -23.24 -22.51
C TYR A 580 33.98 -23.96 -23.02
N GLY A 581 35.04 -23.96 -22.21
CA GLY A 581 36.26 -24.71 -22.53
C GLY A 581 35.98 -26.20 -22.60
N GLN A 582 36.69 -26.91 -23.49
CA GLN A 582 36.64 -28.37 -23.58
C GLN A 582 37.25 -29.05 -22.35
#